data_AF-A0A7Y7CUC1-F1
#
_entry.id   AF-A0A7Y7CUC1-F1
#
_cell.length_a   1.000
_cell.length_b   1.000
_cell.length_c   1.000
_cell.angle_alpha   90.00
_cell.angle_beta   90.00
_cell.angle_gamma   90.00
#
_symmetry.space_group_name_H-M   'P 1'
#
loop_
_entity.id
_entity.type
_entity.pdbx_description
1 polymer ?
#
loop_
_entity_poly.entity_id
_entity_poly.type
_entity_poly.pdbx_seq_one_letter_code
_entity_poly.pdbx_strand_id
1 'polypeptide(L)'
;MDQNTVWVIAIAALIVGALLGFLFGRNGNSGSREVRLAEELDRTQHELEKYRDEVNQHFSVTADLVNDLTNQYQKVHQHLASSASVLCRDEKLVATLQKQAGIEQQASETESEPQAKSDEIHMPLDYAPKRDQNEPGTLSDRFGLRGEPEHEEPRLDHAVQETGKSPKE
;
A
#
# COMPACT_ATOMS: atom_id res chain seq x y z
N MET A 1 -65.36 -25.35 -18.87
CA MET A 1 -65.38 -23.91 -18.51
C MET A 1 -65.77 -23.15 -19.76
N ASP A 2 -66.87 -22.42 -19.72
CA ASP A 2 -67.37 -21.70 -20.90
C ASP A 2 -66.50 -20.46 -21.17
N GLN A 3 -66.32 -20.08 -22.42
CA GLN A 3 -65.50 -18.91 -22.80
C GLN A 3 -65.91 -17.62 -22.06
N ASN A 4 -67.21 -17.46 -21.81
CA ASN A 4 -67.75 -16.33 -21.06
C ASN A 4 -67.32 -16.35 -19.57
N THR A 5 -67.22 -17.53 -18.95
CA THR A 5 -66.74 -17.67 -17.57
C THR A 5 -65.25 -17.34 -17.44
N VAL A 6 -64.44 -17.68 -18.44
CA VAL A 6 -63.01 -17.35 -18.47
C VAL A 6 -62.80 -15.83 -18.55
N TRP A 7 -63.57 -15.15 -19.42
CA TRP A 7 -63.52 -13.69 -19.56
C TRP A 7 -63.97 -12.95 -18.29
N VAL A 8 -65.03 -13.44 -17.63
CA VAL A 8 -65.52 -12.84 -16.38
C VAL A 8 -64.49 -12.97 -15.25
N ILE A 9 -63.86 -14.15 -15.10
CA ILE A 9 -62.81 -14.36 -14.09
C ILE A 9 -61.58 -13.49 -14.38
N ALA A 10 -61.19 -13.34 -15.64
CA ALA A 10 -60.05 -12.50 -16.03
C ALA A 10 -60.28 -11.02 -15.67
N ILE A 11 -61.46 -10.48 -15.96
CA ILE A 11 -61.82 -9.10 -15.60
C ILE A 11 -61.89 -8.94 -14.08
N ALA A 12 -62.51 -9.89 -13.37
CA ALA A 12 -62.62 -9.84 -11.93
C ALA A 12 -61.24 -9.86 -11.25
N ALA A 13 -60.33 -10.72 -11.71
CA ALA A 13 -58.96 -10.78 -11.21
C ALA A 13 -58.18 -9.49 -11.48
N LEU A 14 -58.37 -8.86 -12.65
CA LEU A 14 -57.75 -7.58 -12.99
C LEU A 14 -58.24 -6.47 -12.04
N ILE A 15 -59.55 -6.39 -11.79
CA ILE A 15 -60.11 -5.38 -10.88
C ILE A 15 -59.57 -5.59 -9.46
N VAL A 16 -59.57 -6.83 -8.97
CA VAL A 16 -59.05 -7.15 -7.63
C VAL A 16 -57.56 -6.84 -7.54
N GLY A 17 -56.77 -7.24 -8.54
CA GLY A 17 -55.34 -6.94 -8.63
C GLY A 17 -55.05 -5.44 -8.73
N ALA A 18 -55.86 -4.68 -9.46
CA ALA A 18 -55.73 -3.22 -9.56
C ALA A 18 -56.10 -2.53 -8.25
N LEU A 19 -57.15 -2.98 -7.55
CA LEU A 19 -57.53 -2.43 -6.24
C LEU A 19 -56.46 -2.70 -5.18
N LEU A 20 -55.96 -3.94 -5.12
CA LEU A 20 -54.86 -4.31 -4.23
C LEU A 20 -53.59 -3.54 -4.60
N GLY A 21 -53.21 -3.55 -5.89
CA GLY A 21 -52.03 -2.84 -6.37
C GLY A 21 -52.10 -1.32 -6.10
N PHE A 22 -53.27 -0.71 -6.28
CA PHE A 22 -53.48 0.70 -5.97
C PHE A 22 -53.42 0.97 -4.47
N LEU A 23 -54.05 0.15 -3.63
CA LEU A 23 -54.06 0.34 -2.18
C LEU A 23 -52.65 0.23 -1.60
N PHE A 24 -51.87 -0.76 -2.03
CA PHE A 24 -50.48 -0.93 -1.59
C PHE A 24 -49.54 0.12 -2.22
N GLY A 25 -49.72 0.47 -3.49
CA GLY A 25 -48.89 1.47 -4.18
C GLY A 25 -49.12 2.91 -3.71
N ARG A 26 -50.33 3.24 -3.27
CA ARG A 26 -50.72 4.59 -2.80
C ARG A 26 -50.13 4.93 -1.42
N ASN A 27 -49.77 3.93 -0.60
CA ASN A 27 -49.17 4.14 0.72
C ASN A 27 -47.71 4.60 0.68
N GLY A 28 -47.08 4.63 -0.50
CA GLY A 28 -45.79 5.29 -0.70
C GLY A 28 -45.96 6.80 -0.83
N ASN A 29 -46.04 7.52 0.29
CA ASN A 29 -45.91 8.98 0.31
C ASN A 29 -44.48 9.37 -0.11
N SER A 30 -44.23 9.41 -1.42
CA SER A 30 -42.89 9.57 -2.03
C SER A 30 -42.20 10.88 -1.64
N GLY A 31 -42.97 11.96 -1.47
CA GLY A 31 -42.42 13.28 -1.15
C GLY A 31 -41.67 13.34 0.19
N SER A 32 -42.12 12.62 1.23
CA SER A 32 -41.40 12.60 2.52
C SER A 32 -40.21 11.63 2.53
N ARG A 33 -40.20 10.64 1.63
CA ARG A 33 -39.12 9.65 1.55
C ARG A 33 -37.93 10.24 0.80
N GLU A 34 -38.17 10.90 -0.33
CA GLU A 34 -37.12 11.56 -1.11
C GLU A 34 -36.40 12.65 -0.31
N VAL A 35 -37.14 13.46 0.46
CA VAL A 35 -36.55 14.48 1.35
C VAL A 35 -35.68 13.85 2.44
N ARG A 36 -36.13 12.75 3.05
CA ARG A 36 -35.33 12.02 4.06
C ARG A 36 -34.07 11.42 3.47
N LEU A 37 -34.15 10.82 2.28
CA LEU A 37 -32.95 10.30 1.60
C LEU A 37 -31.97 11.42 1.24
N ALA A 38 -32.46 12.59 0.80
CA ALA A 38 -31.61 13.73 0.52
C ALA A 38 -30.92 14.26 1.79
N GLU A 39 -31.63 14.34 2.91
CA GLU A 39 -31.09 14.72 4.21
C GLU A 39 -30.05 13.71 4.72
N GLU A 40 -30.28 12.40 4.55
CA GLU A 40 -29.32 11.35 4.90
C GLU A 40 -28.03 11.44 4.06
N LEU A 41 -28.15 11.75 2.76
CA LEU A 41 -26.99 11.97 1.89
C LEU A 41 -26.19 13.20 2.34
N ASP A 42 -26.86 14.33 2.56
CA ASP A 42 -26.21 15.57 2.98
C ASP A 42 -25.48 15.40 4.32
N ARG A 43 -26.14 14.73 5.27
CA ARG A 43 -25.54 14.39 6.56
C ARG A 43 -24.28 13.53 6.39
N THR A 44 -24.34 12.49 5.57
CA THR A 44 -23.19 11.58 5.37
C THR A 44 -22.02 12.32 4.71
N GLN A 45 -22.31 13.19 3.75
CA GLN A 45 -21.29 14.01 3.07
C GLN A 45 -20.62 14.98 4.06
N HIS A 46 -21.42 15.64 4.90
CA HIS A 46 -20.91 16.52 5.95
C HIS A 46 -20.06 15.77 6.99
N GLU A 47 -20.48 14.56 7.39
CA GLU A 47 -19.68 13.72 8.29
C GLU A 47 -18.32 13.32 7.65
N LEU A 48 -18.30 13.00 6.35
CA LEU A 48 -17.06 12.73 5.61
C LEU A 48 -16.15 13.95 5.49
N GLU A 49 -16.71 15.12 5.20
CA GLU A 49 -15.95 16.37 5.11
C GLU A 49 -15.31 16.72 6.46
N LYS A 50 -16.09 16.62 7.54
CA LYS A 50 -15.58 16.83 8.91
C LYS A 50 -14.46 15.85 9.26
N TYR A 51 -14.59 14.58 8.90
CA TYR A 51 -13.55 13.58 9.14
C TYR A 51 -12.27 13.89 8.35
N ARG A 52 -12.40 14.31 7.08
CA ARG A 52 -11.26 14.72 6.26
C ARG A 52 -10.53 15.92 6.85
N ASP A 53 -11.26 16.90 7.35
CA ASP A 53 -10.69 18.07 8.01
C ASP A 53 -9.97 17.71 9.31
N GLU A 54 -10.56 16.84 10.14
CA GLU A 54 -9.94 16.35 11.38
C GLU A 54 -8.64 15.60 11.10
N VAL A 55 -8.62 14.75 10.08
CA VAL A 55 -7.43 14.02 9.65
C VAL A 55 -6.35 14.97 9.12
N ASN A 56 -6.72 15.94 8.28
CA ASN A 56 -5.79 16.95 7.79
C ASN A 56 -5.18 17.77 8.95
N GLN A 57 -6.00 18.16 9.93
CA GLN A 57 -5.52 18.85 11.12
C GLN A 57 -4.54 17.97 11.92
N HIS A 58 -4.84 16.68 12.10
CA HIS A 58 -3.94 15.73 12.76
C HIS A 58 -2.59 15.61 12.01
N PHE A 59 -2.61 15.53 10.68
CA PHE A 59 -1.37 15.47 9.89
C PHE A 59 -0.58 16.77 9.93
N SER A 60 -1.24 17.93 9.94
CA SER A 60 -0.58 19.22 10.11
C SER A 60 0.15 19.29 11.46
N VAL A 61 -0.54 18.96 12.56
CA VAL A 61 0.06 18.93 13.90
C VAL A 61 1.20 17.92 13.98
N THR A 62 1.04 16.74 13.35
CA THR A 62 2.08 15.72 13.33
C THR A 62 3.32 16.18 12.55
N ALA A 63 3.14 16.87 11.42
CA ALA A 63 4.25 17.43 10.66
C ALA A 63 5.05 18.45 11.48
N ASP A 64 4.36 19.32 12.23
CA ASP A 64 4.99 20.29 13.13
C ASP A 64 5.79 19.57 14.24
N LEU A 65 5.20 18.55 14.88
CA LEU A 65 5.88 17.76 15.91
C LEU A 65 7.12 17.02 15.38
N VAL A 66 7.04 16.43 14.18
CA VAL A 66 8.17 15.73 13.55
C VAL A 66 9.29 16.71 13.21
N ASN A 67 8.95 17.92 12.75
CA ASN A 67 9.93 18.96 12.50
C ASN A 67 10.62 19.41 13.80
N ASP A 68 9.85 19.60 14.88
CA ASP A 68 10.40 19.92 16.20
C ASP A 68 11.34 18.82 16.72
N LEU A 69 10.95 17.55 16.57
CA LEU A 69 11.79 16.42 16.91
C LEU A 69 13.10 16.42 16.10
N THR A 70 13.02 16.68 14.80
CA THR A 70 14.20 16.76 13.92
C THR A 70 15.14 17.87 14.37
N ASN A 71 14.60 19.05 14.71
CA ASN A 71 15.38 20.16 15.26
C ASN A 71 16.04 19.80 16.60
N GLN A 72 15.34 19.10 17.48
CA GLN A 72 15.89 18.63 18.75
C GLN A 72 17.01 17.60 18.54
N TYR A 73 16.83 16.66 17.62
CA TYR A 73 17.84 15.68 17.23
C TYR A 73 19.12 16.37 16.70
N GLN A 74 18.98 17.34 15.80
CA GLN A 74 20.12 18.13 15.30
C GLN A 74 20.86 18.85 16.43
N LYS A 75 20.13 19.48 17.37
CA LYS A 75 20.74 20.14 18.54
C LYS A 75 21.55 19.17 19.40
N VAL A 76 21.02 17.97 19.65
CA VAL A 76 21.75 16.93 20.39
C VAL A 76 23.02 16.53 19.65
N HIS A 77 22.93 16.28 18.34
CA HIS A 77 24.10 15.97 17.52
C HIS A 77 25.16 17.08 17.55
N GLN A 78 24.74 18.34 17.40
CA GLN A 78 25.64 19.48 17.46
C GLN A 78 26.32 19.60 18.84
N HIS A 79 25.56 19.35 19.91
CA HIS A 79 26.09 19.37 21.28
C HIS A 79 27.11 18.26 21.53
N LEU A 80 26.85 17.06 21.00
CA LEU A 80 27.79 15.93 21.07
C LEU A 80 29.07 16.21 20.28
N ALA A 81 28.96 16.73 19.06
CA ALA A 81 30.12 17.11 18.25
C ALA A 81 30.95 18.21 18.92
N SER A 82 30.28 19.23 19.48
CA SER A 82 30.95 20.30 20.23
C SER A 82 31.63 19.74 21.50
N SER A 83 30.96 18.87 22.26
CA SER A 83 31.53 18.24 23.45
C SER A 83 32.74 17.38 23.11
N ALA A 84 32.66 16.57 22.05
CA ALA A 84 33.81 15.78 21.57
C ALA A 84 35.00 16.68 21.23
N SER A 85 34.78 17.81 20.54
CA SER A 85 35.86 18.76 20.24
C SER A 85 36.47 19.39 21.49
N VAL A 86 35.67 19.66 22.53
CA VAL A 86 36.14 20.22 23.81
C VAL A 86 36.92 19.17 24.60
N LEU A 87 36.42 17.93 24.68
CA LEU A 87 37.06 16.83 25.39
C LEU A 87 38.35 16.37 24.69
N CYS A 88 38.38 16.39 23.35
CA CYS A 88 39.58 16.11 22.56
C CYS A 88 40.55 17.30 22.49
N ARG A 89 40.22 18.46 23.07
CA ARG A 89 41.14 19.62 23.12
C ARG A 89 42.19 19.50 24.24
N ASP A 90 42.28 18.35 24.90
CA ASP A 90 43.53 17.99 25.55
C ASP A 90 44.51 17.53 24.46
N GLU A 91 45.21 18.48 23.85
CA GLU A 91 46.21 18.23 22.79
C GLU A 91 47.22 17.15 23.20
N LYS A 92 47.53 17.05 24.50
CA LYS A 92 48.42 16.01 25.02
C LYS A 92 47.79 14.64 24.90
N LEU A 93 46.49 14.51 25.17
CA LEU A 93 45.76 13.25 25.06
C LEU A 93 45.63 12.80 23.60
N VAL A 94 45.34 13.72 22.67
CA VAL A 94 45.30 13.43 21.23
C VAL A 94 46.68 13.05 20.69
N ALA A 95 47.74 13.78 21.06
CA ALA A 95 49.11 13.44 20.65
C ALA A 95 49.58 12.10 21.24
N THR A 96 49.18 11.77 22.48
CA THR A 96 49.51 10.48 23.11
C THR A 96 48.76 9.34 22.41
N LEU A 97 47.48 9.52 22.09
CA LEU A 97 46.69 8.53 21.35
C LEU A 97 47.19 8.34 19.92
N GLN A 98 47.57 9.38 19.17
CA GLN A 98 48.15 9.25 17.84
C GLN A 98 49.48 8.49 17.86
N LYS A 99 50.34 8.77 18.86
CA LYS A 99 51.61 8.07 19.04
C LYS A 99 51.40 6.61 19.45
N GLN A 100 50.35 6.32 20.21
CA GLN A 100 50.01 4.99 20.71
C GLN A 100 49.21 4.16 19.69
N ALA A 101 48.47 4.82 18.79
CA ALA A 101 47.78 4.21 17.66
C ALA A 101 48.70 3.91 16.47
N GLY A 102 50.00 4.22 16.56
CA GLY A 102 50.99 3.83 15.55
C GLY A 102 50.75 4.44 14.17
N ILE A 103 50.05 5.57 14.07
CA ILE A 103 49.85 6.30 12.81
C ILE A 103 51.10 7.14 12.53
N GLU A 104 52.27 6.51 12.54
CA GLU A 104 53.41 6.99 11.77
C GLU A 104 53.35 6.30 10.43
N GLN A 105 53.30 7.13 9.40
CA GLN A 105 53.31 6.83 7.97
C GLN A 105 54.11 5.56 7.64
N GLN A 106 53.39 4.48 7.35
CA GLN A 106 53.91 3.40 6.53
C GLN A 106 53.04 3.34 5.28
N ALA A 107 53.36 4.23 4.34
CA ALA A 107 53.11 3.97 2.93
C ALA A 107 53.88 2.71 2.57
N SER A 108 53.21 1.56 2.63
CA SER A 108 53.72 0.32 2.09
C SER A 108 52.67 -0.19 1.13
N GLU A 109 53.02 -0.07 -0.15
CA GLU A 109 52.42 -0.72 -1.29
C GLU A 109 52.04 -2.15 -0.91
N THR A 110 50.75 -2.45 -0.88
CA THR A 110 50.25 -3.81 -1.05
C THR A 110 49.24 -3.76 -2.18
N GLU A 111 49.65 -4.41 -3.25
CA GLU A 111 48.93 -4.72 -4.48
C GLU A 111 47.43 -4.89 -4.27
N SER A 112 46.66 -4.00 -4.89
CA SER A 112 45.20 -4.05 -4.90
C SER A 112 44.74 -4.83 -6.12
N GLU A 113 44.34 -6.09 -5.94
CA GLU A 113 43.38 -6.72 -6.85
C GLU A 113 41.99 -6.10 -6.61
N PRO A 114 41.27 -5.65 -7.66
CA PRO A 114 39.95 -5.07 -7.51
C PRO A 114 38.87 -6.17 -7.60
N GLN A 115 38.36 -6.62 -6.44
CA GLN A 115 36.99 -7.14 -6.40
C GLN A 115 36.15 -6.33 -5.42
N ALA A 116 35.55 -5.30 -6.00
CA ALA A 116 34.38 -4.63 -5.47
C ALA A 116 33.25 -5.65 -5.27
N LYS A 117 33.03 -6.05 -4.02
CA LYS A 117 31.66 -6.27 -3.53
C LYS A 117 31.38 -5.13 -2.59
N SER A 118 30.87 -4.06 -3.19
CA SER A 118 30.19 -2.98 -2.52
C SER A 118 29.12 -3.61 -1.63
N ASP A 119 29.29 -3.54 -0.32
CA ASP A 119 28.12 -3.60 0.57
C ASP A 119 27.30 -2.36 0.24
N GLU A 120 26.42 -2.48 -0.76
CA GLU A 120 25.39 -1.50 -1.04
C GLU A 120 24.58 -1.32 0.24
N ILE A 121 24.75 -0.15 0.87
CA ILE A 121 23.92 0.29 1.98
C ILE A 121 22.51 0.46 1.40
N HIS A 122 21.73 -0.60 1.43
CA HIS A 122 20.35 -0.56 0.99
C HIS A 122 19.47 -0.07 2.14
N MET A 123 18.46 0.75 1.83
CA MET A 123 17.40 1.09 2.79
C MET A 123 16.78 -0.20 3.37
N PRO A 124 16.28 -0.18 4.62
CA PRO A 124 15.69 -1.37 5.23
C PRO A 124 14.63 -1.98 4.30
N LEU A 125 14.85 -3.21 3.85
CA LEU A 125 13.84 -3.95 3.11
C LEU A 125 12.83 -4.49 4.13
N ASP A 126 11.57 -4.10 3.98
CA ASP A 126 10.44 -4.65 4.74
C ASP A 126 10.07 -6.09 4.30
N TYR A 127 10.82 -6.68 3.36
CA TYR A 127 10.61 -8.03 2.86
C TYR A 127 11.91 -8.83 2.89
N ALA A 128 11.79 -10.14 3.12
CA ALA A 128 12.93 -11.04 3.03
C ALA A 128 13.36 -11.20 1.56
N PRO A 129 14.62 -10.93 1.20
CA PRO A 129 15.11 -11.20 -0.15
C PRO A 129 15.10 -12.71 -0.40
N LYS A 130 14.78 -13.10 -1.64
CA LYS A 130 14.89 -14.50 -2.08
C LYS A 130 16.35 -14.91 -2.03
N ARG A 131 16.66 -16.09 -1.50
CA ARG A 131 18.05 -16.59 -1.47
C ARG A 131 18.52 -17.01 -2.85
N ASP A 132 17.61 -17.59 -3.63
CA ASP A 132 17.85 -18.05 -5.00
C ASP A 132 16.69 -17.64 -5.92
N GLN A 133 16.94 -17.54 -7.24
CA GLN A 133 15.92 -17.15 -8.22
C GLN A 133 14.73 -18.14 -8.30
N ASN A 134 14.97 -19.41 -7.94
CA ASN A 134 13.98 -20.48 -7.97
C ASN A 134 13.31 -20.73 -6.61
N GLU A 135 13.64 -19.96 -5.56
CA GLU A 135 12.97 -20.10 -4.26
C GLU A 135 11.53 -19.54 -4.34
N PRO A 136 10.52 -20.31 -3.91
CA PRO A 136 9.17 -19.80 -3.77
C PRO A 136 9.13 -18.57 -2.85
N GLY A 137 8.45 -17.51 -3.29
CA GLY A 137 8.23 -16.33 -2.45
C GLY A 137 7.38 -16.65 -1.22
N THR A 138 7.45 -15.82 -0.17
CA THR A 138 6.73 -15.99 1.10
C THR A 138 5.20 -16.07 0.96
N LEU A 139 4.65 -15.60 -0.16
CA LEU A 139 3.23 -15.65 -0.50
C LEU A 139 2.88 -16.71 -1.55
N SER A 140 3.83 -17.55 -1.95
CA SER A 140 3.54 -18.63 -2.90
C SER A 140 3.00 -19.85 -2.17
N ASP A 141 2.05 -20.55 -2.80
CA ASP A 141 1.36 -21.71 -2.20
C ASP A 141 2.29 -22.88 -1.82
N ARG A 142 3.52 -22.86 -2.36
CA ARG A 142 4.57 -23.85 -2.13
C ARG A 142 5.64 -23.40 -1.14
N PHE A 143 5.47 -22.25 -0.48
CA PHE A 143 6.37 -21.78 0.56
C PHE A 143 6.36 -22.74 1.76
N GLY A 144 7.52 -23.27 2.14
CA GLY A 144 7.64 -24.27 3.21
C GLY A 144 7.33 -25.71 2.81
N LEU A 145 6.94 -25.97 1.56
CA LEU A 145 6.82 -27.32 1.03
C LEU A 145 8.19 -27.73 0.45
N ARG A 146 8.81 -28.76 1.06
CA ARG A 146 10.11 -29.27 0.60
C ARG A 146 9.92 -29.97 -0.73
N GLY A 147 10.39 -29.32 -1.79
CA GLY A 147 10.09 -29.68 -3.17
C GLY A 147 10.23 -31.17 -3.48
N GLU A 148 9.16 -31.73 -4.04
CA GLU A 148 9.35 -32.35 -5.35
C GLU A 148 9.61 -31.23 -6.37
N PRO A 149 10.59 -31.40 -7.28
CA PRO A 149 10.80 -30.46 -8.38
C PRO A 149 9.61 -30.54 -9.33
N GLU A 150 8.89 -29.43 -9.54
CA GLU A 150 7.81 -29.41 -10.51
C GLU A 150 8.34 -29.49 -11.93
N HIS A 151 7.72 -30.39 -12.69
CA HIS A 151 7.71 -30.43 -14.14
C HIS A 151 7.47 -29.03 -14.72
N GLU A 152 8.32 -28.63 -15.66
CA GLU A 152 8.03 -27.54 -16.59
C GLU A 152 6.70 -27.83 -17.29
N GLU A 153 5.64 -27.14 -16.88
CA GLU A 153 4.58 -26.81 -17.82
C GLU A 153 5.04 -25.61 -18.64
N PRO A 154 5.19 -25.75 -19.96
CA PRO A 154 5.64 -24.68 -20.81
C PRO A 154 4.63 -23.54 -20.75
N ARG A 155 5.16 -22.32 -20.59
CA ARG A 155 4.42 -21.07 -20.70
C ARG A 155 3.54 -21.11 -21.95
N LEU A 156 2.23 -21.02 -21.74
CA LEU A 156 1.31 -20.64 -22.81
C LEU A 156 1.40 -19.13 -22.97
N ASP A 157 2.25 -18.75 -23.91
CA ASP A 157 2.42 -17.39 -24.38
C ASP A 157 1.10 -16.94 -25.04
N HIS A 158 0.28 -16.17 -24.33
CA HIS A 158 -0.77 -15.40 -24.99
C HIS A 158 -0.15 -14.20 -25.70
N ALA A 159 0.53 -14.47 -26.81
CA ALA A 159 0.87 -13.48 -27.81
C ALA A 159 -0.30 -13.35 -28.79
N VAL A 160 -1.07 -12.27 -28.62
CA VAL A 160 -1.89 -11.71 -29.69
C VAL A 160 -0.97 -11.35 -30.85
N GLN A 161 -1.13 -11.97 -32.02
CA GLN A 161 -0.61 -11.46 -33.28
C GLN A 161 -1.42 -11.97 -34.49
N GLU A 162 -2.19 -11.00 -35.00
CA GLU A 162 -2.61 -10.70 -36.37
C GLU A 162 -2.48 -11.74 -37.50
N THR A 163 -3.64 -11.95 -38.15
CA THR A 163 -3.90 -12.06 -39.58
C THR A 163 -2.73 -12.30 -40.54
N GLY A 164 -2.77 -13.38 -41.33
CA GLY A 164 -1.84 -13.52 -42.44
C GLY A 164 -1.88 -14.81 -43.24
N LYS A 165 -2.96 -15.02 -44.00
CA LYS A 165 -2.95 -15.54 -45.38
C LYS A 165 -2.19 -16.87 -45.66
N SER A 166 -2.97 -17.93 -45.90
CA SER A 166 -2.56 -19.12 -46.66
C SER A 166 -1.97 -18.78 -48.04
N PRO A 167 -1.04 -19.60 -48.53
CA PRO A 167 -1.34 -20.38 -49.74
C PRO A 167 -0.85 -21.85 -49.62
N LYS A 168 -1.73 -22.80 -49.97
CA LYS A 168 -1.67 -23.67 -51.16
C LYS A 168 -0.53 -24.71 -51.11
N GLU A 169 -0.89 -25.99 -51.07
CA GLU A 169 -0.95 -26.91 -52.23
C GLU A 169 -1.93 -28.05 -51.95
#